data_AF-A0A0H0YCL0-F1
#
_entry.id   AF-A0A0H0YCL0-F1
#
_cell.length_a   1.000
_cell.length_b   1.000
_cell.length_c   1.000
_cell.angle_alpha   90.00
_cell.angle_beta   90.00
_cell.angle_gamma   90.00
#
_symmetry.space_group_name_H-M   'P 1'
#
loop_
_entity.id
_entity.type
_entity.pdbx_description
1 polymer ?
#
loop_
_entity_poly.entity_id
_entity_poly.type
_entity_poly.pdbx_seq_one_letter_code
_entity_poly.pdbx_strand_id
1 'polypeptide(L)'
;MSAKHPIIAVTGSSGAGTTTTSEAFRKMFNMMNVKPAWVEGDSFHRFTRPEMDIEIRKAREQGRHISYFGPQANDFPGLEEFFRKFGHDGTGSVRRYLHTFDEAVPYNQMPGTFTPWQDLPENSDVLFYEGLHGGVVDGDVNVAQHVDFLIGMVPIVNLEWIQKFVRDTRDRGHSREAVMDSIVRSMDDYLNYITPQFSRTHINFQRVPTVDTSNPLNAKGIPSLDESFVVIRLRGIKNVDFPYLLAMIDGSFMSRHNTIVVPGGKMSFAMELIVRPILQQLIETGKIG
;
A
#
# COMPACT_ATOMS: atom_id res chain seq x y z
N MET A 1 12.94 -0.04 -18.07
CA MET A 1 12.88 -1.07 -17.00
C MET A 1 14.29 -1.56 -16.76
N SER A 2 14.80 -1.34 -15.55
CA SER A 2 16.17 -1.68 -15.20
C SER A 2 16.22 -3.15 -14.83
N ALA A 3 16.82 -3.96 -15.70
CA ALA A 3 17.09 -5.36 -15.39
C ALA A 3 18.07 -5.53 -14.20
N LYS A 4 18.63 -4.43 -13.67
CA LYS A 4 19.70 -4.45 -12.66
C LYS A 4 19.22 -4.10 -11.26
N HIS A 5 18.20 -3.23 -11.13
CA HIS A 5 17.70 -2.73 -9.85
C HIS A 5 16.16 -2.76 -9.84
N PRO A 6 15.55 -3.95 -9.68
CA PRO A 6 14.11 -4.10 -9.74
C PRO A 6 13.41 -3.32 -8.62
N ILE A 7 12.24 -2.77 -8.93
CA ILE A 7 11.37 -2.06 -7.99
C ILE A 7 10.06 -2.83 -7.82
N ILE A 8 9.79 -3.23 -6.58
CA ILE A 8 8.52 -3.80 -6.15
C ILE A 8 7.79 -2.73 -5.35
N ALA A 9 6.55 -2.45 -5.73
CA ALA A 9 5.73 -1.51 -4.99
C ALA A 9 4.40 -2.16 -4.59
N VAL A 10 4.07 -2.07 -3.30
CA VAL A 10 2.77 -2.39 -2.75
C VAL A 10 2.03 -1.07 -2.53
N THR A 11 0.94 -0.87 -3.26
CA THR A 11 0.07 0.28 -3.11
C THR A 11 -1.26 -0.13 -2.49
N GLY A 12 -1.73 0.59 -1.48
CA GLY A 12 -2.94 0.20 -0.78
C GLY A 12 -3.33 1.12 0.36
N SER A 13 -4.62 1.14 0.68
CA SER A 13 -5.13 1.93 1.80
C SER A 13 -4.86 1.26 3.15
N SER A 14 -4.70 2.09 4.18
CA SER A 14 -4.42 1.64 5.54
C SER A 14 -5.50 0.67 6.04
N GLY A 15 -5.09 -0.55 6.43
CA GLY A 15 -6.00 -1.60 6.90
C GLY A 15 -6.38 -2.66 5.86
N ALA A 16 -5.86 -2.56 4.63
CA ALA A 16 -5.92 -3.63 3.63
C ALA A 16 -5.20 -4.93 4.02
N GLY A 17 -4.35 -4.89 5.06
CA GLY A 17 -3.40 -5.95 5.39
C GLY A 17 -1.96 -5.63 4.97
N THR A 18 -1.58 -4.35 4.91
CA THR A 18 -0.23 -3.88 4.58
C THR A 18 0.83 -4.48 5.52
N THR A 19 0.62 -4.43 6.84
CA THR A 19 1.52 -5.10 7.82
C THR A 19 1.70 -6.60 7.52
N THR A 20 0.61 -7.29 7.17
CA THR A 20 0.64 -8.71 6.76
C THR A 20 1.42 -8.91 5.46
N THR A 21 1.38 -7.94 4.55
CA THR A 21 2.10 -7.97 3.27
C THR A 21 3.60 -7.80 3.51
N SER A 22 4.01 -6.78 4.28
CA SER A 22 5.40 -6.55 4.65
C SER A 22 6.03 -7.78 5.33
N GLU A 23 5.32 -8.45 6.25
CA GLU A 23 5.79 -9.69 6.88
C GLU A 23 5.96 -10.84 5.88
N ALA A 24 4.99 -11.04 4.98
CA ALA A 24 5.07 -12.07 3.94
C ALA A 24 6.27 -11.82 3.00
N PHE A 25 6.50 -10.57 2.61
CA PHE A 25 7.66 -10.20 1.79
C PHE A 25 8.98 -10.39 2.53
N ARG A 26 9.08 -10.01 3.82
CA ARG A 26 10.27 -10.31 4.64
C ARG A 26 10.59 -11.79 4.64
N LYS A 27 9.58 -12.64 4.83
CA LYS A 27 9.75 -14.10 4.80
C LYS A 27 10.21 -14.59 3.42
N MET A 28 9.58 -14.13 2.34
CA MET A 28 9.96 -14.51 0.97
C MET A 28 11.40 -14.08 0.63
N PHE A 29 11.77 -12.83 0.91
CA PHE A 29 13.13 -12.35 0.67
C PHE A 29 14.18 -13.11 1.49
N ASN A 30 13.90 -13.41 2.77
CA ASN A 30 14.78 -14.23 3.60
C ASN A 30 14.97 -15.65 3.02
N MET A 31 13.88 -16.29 2.57
CA MET A 31 13.95 -17.63 1.95
C MET A 31 14.76 -17.64 0.65
N MET A 32 14.73 -16.53 -0.10
CA MET A 32 15.45 -16.37 -1.36
C MET A 32 16.85 -15.78 -1.19
N ASN A 33 17.25 -15.45 0.04
CA ASN A 33 18.49 -14.73 0.36
C ASN A 33 18.66 -13.41 -0.43
N VAL A 34 17.55 -12.68 -0.60
CA VAL A 34 17.49 -11.36 -1.27
C VAL A 34 17.62 -10.26 -0.23
N LYS A 35 18.41 -9.22 -0.52
CA LYS A 35 18.61 -8.03 0.32
C LYS A 35 17.75 -6.85 -0.18
N PRO A 36 16.54 -6.66 0.37
CA PRO A 36 15.68 -5.53 0.02
C PRO A 36 16.10 -4.21 0.69
N ALA A 37 16.04 -3.11 -0.07
CA ALA A 37 15.90 -1.77 0.47
C ALA A 37 14.42 -1.51 0.79
N TRP A 38 14.09 -1.27 2.06
CA TRP A 38 12.71 -1.02 2.49
C TRP A 38 12.39 0.48 2.51
N VAL A 39 11.28 0.87 1.90
CA VAL A 39 10.80 2.25 1.87
C VAL A 39 9.31 2.31 2.17
N GLU A 40 8.96 3.14 3.15
CA GLU A 40 7.59 3.43 3.52
C GLU A 40 7.10 4.66 2.75
N GLY A 41 5.87 4.65 2.24
CA GLY A 41 5.31 5.74 1.43
C GLY A 41 5.26 7.07 2.16
N ASP A 42 5.03 7.03 3.47
CA ASP A 42 4.96 8.20 4.34
C ASP A 42 6.28 9.00 4.38
N SER A 43 7.41 8.40 3.94
CA SER A 43 8.68 9.10 3.70
C SER A 43 8.52 10.31 2.79
N PHE A 44 7.54 10.25 1.86
CA PHE A 44 7.27 11.26 0.84
C PHE A 44 6.07 12.16 1.18
N HIS A 45 5.55 12.13 2.41
CA HIS A 45 4.63 13.17 2.88
C HIS A 45 5.32 14.54 2.85
N ARG A 46 4.61 15.60 2.46
CA ARG A 46 5.15 16.96 2.45
C ARG A 46 5.25 17.56 3.86
N PHE A 47 4.37 17.12 4.75
CA PHE A 47 4.13 17.79 6.03
C PHE A 47 4.26 16.82 7.20
N THR A 48 4.84 17.32 8.29
CA THR A 48 4.68 16.74 9.62
C THR A 48 3.22 16.85 10.07
N ARG A 49 2.82 16.11 11.10
CA ARG A 49 1.45 16.17 11.63
C ARG A 49 1.01 17.60 11.99
N PRO A 50 1.81 18.42 12.71
CA PRO A 50 1.42 19.80 13.01
C PRO A 50 1.34 20.69 11.77
N GLU A 51 2.24 20.51 10.80
CA GLU A 51 2.21 21.27 9.54
C GLU A 51 0.98 20.91 8.71
N MET A 52 0.62 19.62 8.64
CA MET A 52 -0.58 19.17 7.95
C MET A 52 -1.85 19.77 8.57
N ASP A 53 -1.92 19.86 9.90
CA ASP A 53 -3.06 20.49 10.58
C ASP A 53 -3.18 22.00 10.27
N ILE A 54 -2.05 22.67 9.99
CA ILE A 54 -2.05 24.06 9.51
C ILE A 54 -2.56 24.13 8.07
N GLU A 55 -2.07 23.27 7.18
CA GLU A 55 -2.48 23.27 5.77
C GLU A 55 -3.96 22.91 5.60
N ILE A 56 -4.47 21.94 6.38
CA ILE A 56 -5.91 21.63 6.41
C ILE A 56 -6.74 22.86 6.80
N ARG A 57 -6.29 23.65 7.79
CA ARG A 57 -7.00 24.87 8.20
C ARG A 57 -6.98 25.94 7.11
N LYS A 58 -5.81 26.22 6.52
CA LYS A 58 -5.67 27.18 5.41
C LYS A 58 -6.54 26.79 4.21
N ALA A 59 -6.55 25.52 3.84
CA ALA A 59 -7.38 25.03 2.74
C ALA A 59 -8.87 25.26 3.03
N ARG A 60 -9.31 24.97 4.26
CA ARG A 60 -10.71 25.21 4.68
C ARG A 60 -11.10 26.68 4.60
N GLU A 61 -10.24 27.60 5.02
CA GLU A 61 -10.48 29.05 4.89
C GLU A 61 -10.65 29.50 3.43
N GLN A 62 -10.04 28.76 2.49
CA GLN A 62 -10.12 29.01 1.06
C GLN A 62 -11.23 28.19 0.36
N GLY A 63 -12.08 27.48 1.10
CA GLY A 63 -13.12 26.61 0.54
C GLY A 63 -12.58 25.37 -0.19
N ARG A 64 -11.35 24.96 0.09
CA ARG A 64 -10.68 23.77 -0.48
C ARG A 64 -10.43 22.72 0.60
N HIS A 65 -10.01 21.54 0.17
CA HIS A 65 -9.69 20.43 1.05
C HIS A 65 -8.34 19.82 0.69
N ILE A 66 -7.63 19.36 1.72
CA ILE A 66 -6.36 18.65 1.61
C ILE A 66 -6.54 17.31 2.31
N SER A 67 -6.09 16.24 1.66
CA SER A 67 -6.04 14.91 2.24
C SER A 67 -4.68 14.26 1.98
N TYR A 68 -4.35 13.24 2.77
CA TYR A 68 -3.17 12.40 2.56
C TYR A 68 -3.24 11.56 1.28
N PHE A 69 -4.37 11.54 0.57
CA PHE A 69 -4.47 10.86 -0.72
C PHE A 69 -3.96 11.72 -1.89
N GLY A 70 -4.02 13.05 -1.76
CA GLY A 70 -3.75 13.97 -2.85
C GLY A 70 -2.30 14.47 -2.96
N PRO A 71 -1.96 15.13 -4.07
CA PRO A 71 -0.61 15.65 -4.36
C PRO A 71 -0.20 16.83 -3.46
N GLN A 72 -1.18 17.48 -2.81
CA GLN A 72 -0.88 18.58 -1.89
C GLN A 72 -0.21 18.10 -0.60
N ALA A 73 -0.50 16.87 -0.16
CA ALA A 73 0.10 16.29 1.05
C ALA A 73 1.30 15.38 0.75
N ASN A 74 1.57 15.08 -0.53
CA ASN A 74 2.54 14.08 -0.95
C ASN A 74 3.49 14.63 -2.03
N ASP A 75 4.76 14.26 -1.96
CA ASP A 75 5.76 14.65 -2.94
C ASP A 75 5.86 13.63 -4.08
N PHE A 76 4.83 13.57 -4.94
CA PHE A 76 4.82 12.67 -6.10
C PHE A 76 6.03 12.84 -7.03
N PRO A 77 6.48 14.07 -7.38
CA PRO A 77 7.70 14.26 -8.17
C PRO A 77 8.94 13.69 -7.46
N GLY A 78 9.06 13.90 -6.15
CA GLY A 78 10.16 13.35 -5.36
C GLY A 78 10.15 11.82 -5.32
N LEU A 79 8.97 11.20 -5.23
CA LEU A 79 8.80 9.75 -5.28
C LEU A 79 9.17 9.18 -6.67
N GLU A 80 8.72 9.82 -7.75
CA GLU A 80 9.07 9.41 -9.12
C GLU A 80 10.58 9.49 -9.35
N GLU A 81 11.18 10.62 -8.98
CA GLU A 81 12.62 10.84 -9.12
C GLU A 81 13.41 9.82 -8.28
N PHE A 82 12.94 9.50 -7.07
CA PHE A 82 13.54 8.47 -6.23
C PHE A 82 13.49 7.08 -6.89
N PHE A 83 12.34 6.67 -7.45
CA PHE A 83 12.23 5.39 -8.18
C PHE A 83 13.09 5.39 -9.44
N ARG A 84 13.12 6.50 -10.19
CA ARG A 84 13.96 6.64 -11.38
C ARG A 84 15.43 6.48 -11.03
N LYS A 85 15.91 7.15 -9.98
CA LYS A 85 17.30 7.09 -9.49
C LYS A 85 17.65 5.69 -9.00
N PHE A 86 16.79 5.06 -8.19
CA PHE A 86 17.03 3.69 -7.74
C PHE A 86 17.10 2.71 -8.91
N GLY A 87 16.16 2.79 -9.86
CA GLY A 87 16.16 1.94 -11.04
C GLY A 87 17.45 2.08 -11.86
N HIS A 88 18.00 3.29 -11.98
CA HIS A 88 19.22 3.54 -12.74
C HIS A 88 20.50 3.15 -11.98
N ASP A 89 20.64 3.60 -10.74
CA ASP A 89 21.89 3.58 -9.99
C ASP A 89 21.89 2.60 -8.80
N GLY A 90 20.74 2.08 -8.39
CA GLY A 90 20.58 1.30 -7.16
C GLY A 90 20.76 2.13 -5.88
N THR A 91 20.74 3.46 -6.00
CA THR A 91 20.95 4.40 -4.88
C THR A 91 19.74 5.31 -4.69
N GLY A 92 19.62 5.87 -3.50
CA GLY A 92 18.56 6.79 -3.14
C GLY A 92 18.71 7.21 -1.69
N SER A 93 17.92 8.19 -1.28
CA SER A 93 17.85 8.62 0.11
C SER A 93 16.42 8.47 0.60
N VAL A 94 16.25 8.03 1.83
CA VAL A 94 14.97 7.81 2.50
C VAL A 94 14.97 8.50 3.86
N ARG A 95 13.81 8.90 4.35
CA ARG A 95 13.58 9.34 5.72
C ARG A 95 12.40 8.57 6.27
N ARG A 96 12.26 8.46 7.59
CA ARG A 96 11.12 7.77 8.21
C ARG A 96 10.13 8.78 8.77
N TYR A 97 8.85 8.49 8.63
CA TYR A 97 7.80 9.22 9.31
C TYR A 97 7.45 8.48 10.60
N LEU A 98 7.57 9.16 11.74
CA LEU A 98 7.47 8.53 13.05
C LEU A 98 6.00 8.53 13.50
N HIS A 99 5.35 7.38 13.53
CA HIS A 99 3.93 7.28 13.86
C HIS A 99 3.66 7.29 15.36
N THR A 100 4.55 6.66 16.13
CA THR A 100 4.38 6.33 17.55
C THR A 100 5.50 6.92 18.40
N PHE A 101 5.30 6.94 19.72
CA PHE A 101 6.36 7.36 20.65
C PHE A 101 7.55 6.40 20.63
N ASP A 102 7.30 5.09 20.54
CA ASP A 102 8.36 4.07 20.52
C ASP A 102 9.27 4.23 19.29
N GLU A 103 8.71 4.61 18.15
CA GLU A 103 9.50 4.95 16.95
C GLU A 103 10.29 6.25 17.12
N ALA A 104 9.72 7.25 17.82
CA ALA A 104 10.29 8.58 17.90
C ALA A 104 11.36 8.76 18.99
N VAL A 105 11.25 8.01 20.09
CA VAL A 105 12.19 8.06 21.22
C VAL A 105 13.64 7.84 20.79
N PRO A 106 13.99 6.83 19.96
CA PRO A 106 15.37 6.63 19.49
C PRO A 106 15.98 7.83 18.75
N TYR A 107 15.15 8.72 18.21
CA TYR A 107 15.58 9.90 17.46
C TYR A 107 15.48 11.20 18.27
N ASN A 108 15.08 11.15 19.54
CA ASN A 108 14.75 12.32 20.37
C ASN A 108 13.76 13.27 19.68
N GLN A 109 12.77 12.70 18.98
CA GLN A 109 11.74 13.43 18.24
C GLN A 109 10.34 13.14 18.81
N MET A 110 9.33 13.85 18.28
CA MET A 110 7.93 13.63 18.63
C MET A 110 7.23 12.81 17.54
N PRO A 111 6.20 12.02 17.87
CA PRO A 111 5.37 11.38 16.86
C PRO A 111 4.77 12.40 15.89
N GLY A 112 4.70 12.04 14.62
CA GLY A 112 4.25 12.89 13.53
C GLY A 112 5.35 13.74 12.89
N THR A 113 6.62 13.46 13.16
CA THR A 113 7.76 14.13 12.52
C THR A 113 8.54 13.20 11.59
N PHE A 114 9.48 13.77 10.83
CA PHE A 114 10.40 13.02 10.00
C PHE A 114 11.79 12.90 10.64
N THR A 115 12.42 11.74 10.44
CA THR A 115 13.87 11.64 10.62
C THR A 115 14.59 12.46 9.53
N PRO A 116 15.89 12.76 9.71
CA PRO A 116 16.72 13.23 8.60
C PRO A 116 16.75 12.22 7.45
N TRP A 117 17.01 12.70 6.23
CA TRP A 117 17.30 11.86 5.08
C TRP A 117 18.59 11.05 5.32
N GLN A 118 18.56 9.78 4.93
CA GLN A 118 19.67 8.83 5.03
C GLN A 118 19.77 8.06 3.72
N ASP A 119 20.97 7.67 3.34
CA ASP A 119 21.15 6.86 2.14
C ASP A 119 20.58 5.46 2.33
N LEU A 120 20.08 4.88 1.25
CA LEU A 120 19.65 3.49 1.23
C LEU A 120 20.82 2.54 1.54
N PRO A 121 20.54 1.33 2.04
CA PRO A 121 21.56 0.31 2.23
C PRO A 121 22.30 0.01 0.92
N GLU A 122 23.63 0.01 0.97
CA GLU A 122 24.47 -0.40 -0.14
C GLU A 122 24.22 -1.86 -0.54
N ASN A 123 24.40 -2.17 -1.83
CA ASN A 123 24.26 -3.53 -2.37
C ASN A 123 22.88 -4.16 -2.14
N SER A 124 21.82 -3.36 -2.26
CA SER A 124 20.44 -3.84 -2.26
C SER A 124 20.11 -4.52 -3.59
N ASP A 125 19.55 -5.73 -3.53
CA ASP A 125 19.15 -6.51 -4.71
C ASP A 125 17.84 -5.98 -5.32
N VAL A 126 17.00 -5.36 -4.50
CA VAL A 126 15.66 -4.91 -4.88
C VAL A 126 15.21 -3.75 -3.99
N LEU A 127 14.40 -2.83 -4.54
CA LEU A 127 13.66 -1.86 -3.74
C LEU A 127 12.26 -2.42 -3.45
N PHE A 128 11.88 -2.43 -2.17
CA PHE A 128 10.53 -2.71 -1.74
C PHE A 128 9.89 -1.46 -1.16
N TYR A 129 8.91 -0.93 -1.88
CA TYR A 129 8.08 0.20 -1.45
C TYR A 129 6.73 -0.29 -0.94
N GLU A 130 6.27 0.24 0.18
CA GLU A 130 4.90 0.07 0.68
C GLU A 130 4.29 1.41 1.05
N GLY A 131 3.13 1.75 0.46
CA GLY A 131 2.48 3.01 0.74
C GLY A 131 1.17 3.21 -0.02
N LEU A 132 0.66 4.44 -0.03
CA LEU A 132 -0.58 4.78 -0.73
C LEU A 132 -0.36 5.07 -2.23
N HIS A 133 0.87 5.32 -2.67
CA HIS A 133 1.14 5.96 -3.98
C HIS A 133 2.16 5.23 -4.85
N GLY A 134 2.36 3.92 -4.61
CA GLY A 134 3.34 3.11 -5.35
C GLY A 134 3.08 3.00 -6.85
N GLY A 135 1.88 3.34 -7.33
CA GLY A 135 1.51 3.35 -8.75
C GLY A 135 0.78 4.63 -9.18
N VAL A 136 1.07 5.76 -8.51
CA VAL A 136 0.43 7.04 -8.81
C VAL A 136 0.87 7.60 -10.16
N VAL A 137 -0.07 8.27 -10.83
CA VAL A 137 0.16 9.04 -12.06
C VAL A 137 -0.66 10.32 -11.93
N ASP A 138 0.00 11.47 -12.10
CA ASP A 138 -0.59 12.79 -11.96
C ASP A 138 0.08 13.78 -12.93
N GLY A 139 -0.63 14.17 -13.98
CA GLY A 139 -0.06 14.99 -15.05
C GLY A 139 1.18 14.36 -15.68
N ASP A 140 2.31 15.06 -15.60
CA ASP A 140 3.61 14.60 -16.12
C ASP A 140 4.31 13.61 -15.18
N VAL A 141 3.84 13.46 -13.93
CA VAL A 141 4.41 12.52 -12.95
C VAL A 141 3.83 11.14 -13.17
N ASN A 142 4.68 10.14 -13.37
CA ASN A 142 4.27 8.74 -13.53
C ASN A 142 5.22 7.81 -12.76
N VAL A 143 4.92 7.60 -11.47
CA VAL A 143 5.67 6.67 -10.61
C VAL A 143 5.55 5.23 -11.12
N ALA A 144 4.37 4.85 -11.63
CA ALA A 144 4.07 3.49 -12.06
C ALA A 144 5.00 2.99 -13.18
N GLN A 145 5.55 3.86 -14.03
CA GLN A 145 6.43 3.47 -15.13
C GLN A 145 7.77 2.90 -14.66
N HIS A 146 8.17 3.20 -13.43
CA HIS A 146 9.43 2.75 -12.84
C HIS A 146 9.30 1.45 -12.05
N VAL A 147 8.07 0.96 -11.83
CA VAL A 147 7.81 -0.23 -11.00
C VAL A 147 7.76 -1.48 -11.87
N ASP A 148 8.64 -2.43 -11.59
CA ASP A 148 8.68 -3.72 -12.31
C ASP A 148 7.61 -4.68 -11.80
N PHE A 149 7.25 -4.60 -10.50
CA PHE A 149 6.16 -5.39 -9.94
C PHE A 149 5.29 -4.61 -8.93
N LEU A 150 4.20 -4.06 -9.45
CA LEU A 150 3.18 -3.33 -8.70
C LEU A 150 2.05 -4.24 -8.19
N ILE A 151 1.81 -4.24 -6.88
CA ILE A 151 0.74 -4.99 -6.19
C ILE A 151 -0.23 -4.02 -5.53
N GLY A 152 -1.53 -4.28 -5.69
CA GLY A 152 -2.60 -3.54 -5.03
C GLY A 152 -3.13 -4.31 -3.83
N MET A 153 -3.08 -3.71 -2.64
CA MET A 153 -3.74 -4.23 -1.44
C MET A 153 -4.92 -3.31 -1.12
N VAL A 154 -6.16 -3.80 -1.26
CA VAL A 154 -7.33 -2.91 -1.21
C VAL A 154 -8.50 -3.55 -0.47
N PRO A 155 -9.03 -2.97 0.62
CA PRO A 155 -10.32 -3.37 1.14
C PRO A 155 -11.43 -2.82 0.22
N ILE A 156 -12.63 -3.41 0.23
CA ILE A 156 -13.78 -2.71 -0.34
C ILE A 156 -13.99 -1.37 0.38
N VAL A 157 -14.53 -0.38 -0.32
CA VAL A 157 -14.72 0.99 0.22
C VAL A 157 -15.42 0.99 1.58
N ASN A 158 -16.46 0.17 1.74
CA ASN A 158 -17.17 0.05 3.02
C ASN A 158 -16.27 -0.42 4.16
N LEU A 159 -15.39 -1.40 3.91
CA LEU A 159 -14.43 -1.88 4.90
C LEU A 159 -13.38 -0.81 5.22
N GLU A 160 -12.92 -0.07 4.22
CA GLU A 160 -12.00 1.07 4.42
C GLU A 160 -12.62 2.12 5.36
N TRP A 161 -13.88 2.47 5.13
CA TRP A 161 -14.61 3.42 5.96
C TRP A 161 -14.86 2.88 7.37
N ILE A 162 -15.21 1.60 7.52
CA ILE A 162 -15.34 0.96 8.85
C ILE A 162 -14.03 1.07 9.61
N GLN A 163 -12.91 0.75 8.96
CA GLN A 163 -11.58 0.82 9.58
C GLN A 163 -11.23 2.24 10.01
N LYS A 164 -11.44 3.22 9.13
CA LYS A 164 -11.23 4.64 9.45
C LYS A 164 -12.11 5.07 10.61
N PHE A 165 -13.39 4.71 10.58
CA PHE A 165 -14.36 5.11 11.59
C PHE A 165 -14.06 4.52 12.96
N VAL A 166 -13.80 3.21 13.04
CA VAL A 166 -13.47 2.52 14.28
C VAL A 166 -12.17 3.10 14.87
N ARG A 167 -11.12 3.29 14.05
CA ARG A 167 -9.83 3.83 14.48
C ARG A 167 -9.94 5.28 14.97
N ASP A 168 -10.55 6.15 14.19
CA ASP A 168 -10.61 7.58 14.49
C ASP A 168 -11.56 7.89 15.67
N THR A 169 -12.63 7.10 15.87
CA THR A 169 -13.55 7.29 17.00
C THR A 169 -13.09 6.61 18.29
N ARG A 170 -12.58 5.37 18.24
CA ARG A 170 -12.14 4.64 19.44
C ARG A 170 -10.75 5.03 19.91
N ASP A 171 -9.78 5.05 18.99
CA ASP A 171 -8.37 5.18 19.36
C ASP A 171 -7.96 6.65 19.48
N ARG A 172 -8.61 7.53 18.70
CA ARG A 172 -8.29 8.97 18.64
C ARG A 172 -9.33 9.90 19.23
N GLY A 173 -10.51 9.37 19.60
CA GLY A 173 -11.57 10.14 20.28
C GLY A 173 -12.24 11.22 19.41
N HIS A 174 -12.15 11.14 18.08
CA HIS A 174 -12.84 12.08 17.20
C HIS A 174 -14.37 11.87 17.22
N SER A 175 -15.14 12.95 17.01
CA SER A 175 -16.59 12.85 16.86
C SER A 175 -16.96 12.16 15.54
N ARG A 176 -18.14 11.54 15.50
CA ARG A 176 -18.63 10.81 14.33
C ARG A 176 -18.76 11.76 13.13
N GLU A 177 -19.25 12.96 13.37
CA GLU A 177 -19.44 14.03 12.39
C GLU A 177 -18.11 14.45 11.78
N ALA A 178 -17.06 14.63 12.61
CA ALA A 178 -15.75 15.01 12.13
C ALA A 178 -15.13 13.93 11.22
N VAL A 179 -15.35 12.65 11.53
CA VAL A 179 -14.87 11.53 10.70
C VAL A 179 -15.63 11.45 9.37
N MET A 180 -16.96 11.58 9.39
CA MET A 180 -17.78 11.58 8.17
C MET A 180 -17.35 12.71 7.23
N ASP A 181 -17.21 13.90 7.78
CA ASP A 181 -16.79 15.10 7.07
C ASP A 181 -15.34 14.96 6.54
N SER A 182 -14.45 14.27 7.29
CA SER A 182 -13.12 13.88 6.78
C SER A 182 -13.20 12.93 5.57
N ILE A 183 -14.06 11.91 5.62
CA ILE A 183 -14.25 10.95 4.52
C ILE A 183 -14.70 11.66 3.26
N VAL A 184 -15.79 12.43 3.33
CA VAL A 184 -16.38 13.14 2.18
C VAL A 184 -15.34 14.03 1.50
N ARG A 185 -14.59 14.79 2.30
CA ARG A 185 -13.55 15.70 1.78
C ARG A 185 -12.38 14.99 1.11
N SER A 186 -12.03 13.80 1.55
CA SER A 186 -10.95 13.01 0.95
C SER A 186 -11.38 12.25 -0.31
N MET A 187 -12.68 12.21 -0.63
CA MET A 187 -13.17 11.35 -1.71
C MET A 187 -12.69 11.78 -3.09
N ASP A 188 -12.55 13.08 -3.33
CA ASP A 188 -12.04 13.56 -4.61
C ASP A 188 -10.61 13.04 -4.84
N ASP A 189 -9.73 13.24 -3.86
CA ASP A 189 -8.36 12.70 -3.93
C ASP A 189 -8.33 11.17 -4.01
N TYR A 190 -9.23 10.47 -3.31
CA TYR A 190 -9.31 9.01 -3.37
C TYR A 190 -9.66 8.50 -4.78
N LEU A 191 -10.63 9.14 -5.44
CA LEU A 191 -11.05 8.78 -6.79
C LEU A 191 -10.00 9.14 -7.84
N ASN A 192 -9.31 10.27 -7.66
CA ASN A 192 -8.33 10.76 -8.63
C ASN A 192 -6.93 10.12 -8.47
N TYR A 193 -6.50 9.82 -7.24
CA TYR A 193 -5.12 9.39 -6.97
C TYR A 193 -4.98 8.00 -6.38
N ILE A 194 -5.99 7.42 -5.70
CA ILE A 194 -5.90 6.07 -5.13
C ILE A 194 -6.50 5.02 -6.08
N THR A 195 -7.78 5.16 -6.42
CA THR A 195 -8.53 4.16 -7.21
C THR A 195 -7.87 3.82 -8.56
N PRO A 196 -7.33 4.80 -9.34
CA PRO A 196 -6.73 4.50 -10.65
C PRO A 196 -5.48 3.62 -10.56
N GLN A 197 -4.76 3.61 -9.43
CA GLN A 197 -3.57 2.79 -9.25
C GLN A 197 -3.89 1.30 -9.35
N PHE A 198 -5.06 0.86 -8.86
CA PHE A 198 -5.49 -0.54 -8.93
C PHE A 198 -5.82 -1.02 -10.34
N SER A 199 -5.92 -0.11 -11.31
CA SER A 199 -6.00 -0.46 -12.72
C SER A 199 -4.63 -0.70 -13.35
N ARG A 200 -3.55 -0.26 -12.68
CA ARG A 200 -2.13 -0.34 -13.12
C ARG A 200 -1.35 -1.46 -12.45
N THR A 201 -1.86 -2.03 -11.36
CA THR A 201 -1.23 -3.15 -10.65
C THR A 201 -1.21 -4.43 -11.49
N HIS A 202 -0.20 -5.27 -11.26
CA HIS A 202 -0.11 -6.61 -11.83
C HIS A 202 -0.99 -7.59 -11.08
N ILE A 203 -1.09 -7.44 -9.76
CA ILE A 203 -1.97 -8.26 -8.91
C ILE A 203 -2.71 -7.34 -7.95
N ASN A 204 -4.02 -7.55 -7.81
CA ASN A 204 -4.82 -6.94 -6.75
C ASN A 204 -5.26 -8.02 -5.77
N PHE A 205 -5.02 -7.79 -4.48
CA PHE A 205 -5.61 -8.50 -3.37
C PHE A 205 -6.70 -7.61 -2.78
N GLN A 206 -7.95 -7.92 -3.12
CA GLN A 206 -9.10 -7.17 -2.64
C GLN A 206 -9.77 -7.87 -1.47
N ARG A 207 -9.77 -7.26 -0.28
CA ARG A 207 -10.42 -7.81 0.91
C ARG A 207 -11.91 -7.47 0.92
N VAL A 208 -12.76 -8.49 0.98
CA VAL A 208 -14.23 -8.40 0.92
C VAL A 208 -14.84 -9.09 2.14
N PRO A 209 -15.37 -8.34 3.12
CA PRO A 209 -16.16 -8.90 4.22
C PRO A 209 -17.40 -9.62 3.72
N THR A 210 -17.73 -10.75 4.35
CA THR A 210 -19.00 -11.50 4.15
C THR A 210 -19.98 -11.31 5.30
N VAL A 211 -19.80 -10.23 6.05
CA VAL A 211 -20.73 -9.73 7.07
C VAL A 211 -21.42 -8.46 6.59
N ASP A 212 -22.47 -8.04 7.29
CA ASP A 212 -23.20 -6.83 6.93
C ASP A 212 -22.32 -5.58 7.13
N THR A 213 -21.94 -4.98 6.01
CA THR A 213 -21.19 -3.72 5.94
C THR A 213 -21.99 -2.61 5.24
N SER A 214 -23.31 -2.78 5.11
CA SER A 214 -24.19 -1.86 4.39
C SER A 214 -24.20 -0.44 4.98
N ASN A 215 -24.08 -0.32 6.31
CA ASN A 215 -23.89 0.95 7.00
C ASN A 215 -22.53 0.99 7.73
N PRO A 216 -21.46 1.46 7.08
CA PRO A 216 -20.12 1.46 7.65
C PRO A 216 -19.99 2.40 8.87
N LEU A 217 -20.87 3.40 9.00
CA LEU A 217 -20.86 4.34 10.11
C LEU A 217 -21.34 3.71 11.43
N ASN A 218 -22.16 2.65 11.36
CA ASN A 218 -22.69 1.99 12.55
C ASN A 218 -22.00 0.64 12.84
N ALA A 219 -20.86 0.38 12.20
CA ALA A 219 -20.13 -0.86 12.43
C ALA A 219 -19.62 -0.94 13.88
N LYS A 220 -19.88 -2.08 14.53
CA LYS A 220 -19.44 -2.36 15.91
C LYS A 220 -17.97 -2.78 16.00
N GLY A 221 -17.35 -3.10 14.88
CA GLY A 221 -15.98 -3.57 14.81
C GLY A 221 -15.54 -3.70 13.36
N ILE A 222 -14.24 -3.84 13.17
CA ILE A 222 -13.66 -4.15 11.87
C ILE A 222 -13.87 -5.65 11.65
N PRO A 223 -14.52 -6.08 10.55
CA PRO A 223 -14.61 -7.50 10.21
C PRO A 223 -13.24 -8.17 10.29
N SER A 224 -13.19 -9.37 10.86
CA SER A 224 -11.97 -10.17 10.96
C SER A 224 -11.59 -10.80 9.62
N LEU A 225 -10.43 -11.47 9.56
CA LEU A 225 -10.01 -12.22 8.37
C LEU A 225 -10.91 -13.43 8.11
N ASP A 226 -11.43 -14.07 9.16
CA ASP A 226 -12.35 -15.21 9.04
C ASP A 226 -13.75 -14.80 8.56
N GLU A 227 -14.12 -13.53 8.80
CA GLU A 227 -15.34 -12.91 8.28
C GLU A 227 -15.16 -12.28 6.88
N SER A 228 -14.06 -12.61 6.19
CA SER A 228 -13.72 -12.01 4.90
C SER A 228 -13.23 -13.06 3.89
N PHE A 229 -13.42 -12.76 2.61
CA PHE A 229 -12.63 -13.34 1.53
C PHE A 229 -11.62 -12.33 1.00
N VAL A 230 -10.62 -12.82 0.28
CA VAL A 230 -9.71 -12.01 -0.53
C VAL A 230 -9.85 -12.42 -1.99
N VAL A 231 -10.22 -11.47 -2.83
CA VAL A 231 -10.32 -11.63 -4.28
C VAL A 231 -8.97 -11.26 -4.89
N ILE A 232 -8.28 -12.24 -5.46
CA ILE A 232 -6.94 -12.08 -6.03
C ILE A 232 -7.05 -12.08 -7.55
N ARG A 233 -6.92 -10.91 -8.15
CA ARG A 233 -6.95 -10.72 -9.62
C ARG A 233 -5.54 -10.57 -10.15
N LEU A 234 -5.18 -11.38 -11.14
CA LEU A 234 -3.89 -11.29 -11.83
C LEU A 234 -4.07 -10.67 -13.23
N ARG A 235 -3.20 -9.74 -13.60
CA ARG A 235 -3.21 -9.02 -14.88
C ARG A 235 -1.86 -9.17 -15.57
N GLY A 236 -1.86 -9.70 -16.79
CA GLY A 236 -0.63 -9.85 -17.60
C GLY A 236 0.29 -11.00 -17.17
N ILE A 237 0.07 -11.61 -16.00
CA ILE A 237 0.80 -12.78 -15.54
C ILE A 237 0.30 -14.02 -16.28
N LYS A 238 1.20 -14.69 -17.00
CA LYS A 238 0.91 -15.91 -17.77
C LYS A 238 1.28 -17.16 -16.96
N ASN A 239 0.76 -18.31 -17.38
CA ASN A 239 1.13 -19.63 -16.84
C ASN A 239 0.86 -19.79 -15.32
N VAL A 240 -0.18 -19.12 -14.80
CA VAL A 240 -0.63 -19.31 -13.43
C VAL A 240 -1.33 -20.66 -13.32
N ASP A 241 -0.80 -21.55 -12.48
CA ASP A 241 -1.40 -22.86 -12.22
C ASP A 241 -2.55 -22.74 -11.21
N PHE A 242 -3.70 -22.27 -11.69
CA PHE A 242 -4.92 -22.19 -10.86
C PHE A 242 -5.36 -23.54 -10.29
N PRO A 243 -5.31 -24.67 -11.02
CA PRO A 243 -5.59 -25.98 -10.44
C PRO A 243 -4.73 -26.28 -9.19
N TYR A 244 -3.42 -26.00 -9.25
CA TYR A 244 -2.54 -26.13 -8.09
C TYR A 244 -2.96 -25.20 -6.94
N LEU A 245 -3.22 -23.92 -7.22
CA LEU A 245 -3.64 -22.96 -6.20
C LEU A 245 -4.94 -23.39 -5.51
N LEU A 246 -5.92 -23.89 -6.27
CA LEU A 246 -7.18 -24.39 -5.74
C LEU A 246 -7.00 -25.62 -4.85
N ALA A 247 -6.10 -26.53 -5.24
CA ALA A 247 -5.79 -27.73 -4.44
C ALA A 247 -5.05 -27.38 -3.14
N MET A 248 -4.16 -26.40 -3.17
CA MET A 248 -3.37 -25.99 -2.01
C MET A 248 -4.14 -25.10 -1.04
N ILE A 249 -4.99 -24.22 -1.54
CA ILE A 249 -5.70 -23.23 -0.74
C ILE A 249 -7.13 -23.75 -0.51
N ASP A 250 -7.29 -24.55 0.53
CA ASP A 250 -8.60 -25.09 0.88
C ASP A 250 -9.65 -23.97 1.08
N GLY A 251 -10.87 -24.19 0.58
CA GLY A 251 -11.94 -23.18 0.56
C GLY A 251 -11.78 -22.08 -0.51
N SER A 252 -10.79 -22.16 -1.39
CA SER A 252 -10.68 -21.24 -2.53
C SER A 252 -11.52 -21.67 -3.73
N PHE A 253 -11.87 -20.70 -4.58
CA PHE A 253 -12.60 -20.95 -5.82
C PHE A 253 -12.31 -19.87 -6.87
N MET A 254 -12.61 -20.15 -8.14
CA MET A 254 -12.44 -19.19 -9.23
C MET A 254 -13.71 -18.36 -9.42
N SER A 255 -13.57 -17.03 -9.44
CA SER A 255 -14.69 -16.12 -9.76
C SER A 255 -14.64 -15.61 -11.21
N ARG A 256 -13.45 -15.56 -11.81
CA ARG A 256 -13.21 -15.27 -13.23
C ARG A 256 -11.97 -16.03 -13.71
N HIS A 257 -11.75 -16.10 -15.03
CA HIS A 257 -10.63 -16.83 -15.63
C HIS A 257 -9.24 -16.44 -15.10
N ASN A 258 -9.07 -15.22 -14.61
CA ASN A 258 -7.81 -14.69 -14.05
C ASN A 258 -7.96 -14.25 -12.59
N THR A 259 -8.98 -14.75 -11.88
CA THR A 259 -9.30 -14.31 -10.51
C THR A 259 -9.67 -15.50 -9.63
N ILE A 260 -8.89 -15.68 -8.57
CA ILE A 260 -9.13 -16.65 -7.50
C ILE A 260 -9.64 -15.92 -6.26
N VAL A 261 -10.58 -16.52 -5.55
CA VAL A 261 -11.10 -16.03 -4.27
C VAL A 261 -10.62 -16.99 -3.19
N VAL A 262 -10.02 -16.46 -2.13
CA VAL A 262 -9.44 -17.25 -1.03
C VAL A 262 -10.01 -16.81 0.32
N PRO A 263 -10.16 -17.71 1.31
CA PRO A 263 -10.53 -17.31 2.67
C PRO A 263 -9.55 -16.28 3.23
N GLY A 264 -10.04 -15.27 3.95
CA GLY A 264 -9.19 -14.17 4.44
C GLY A 264 -8.08 -14.64 5.38
N GLY A 265 -8.35 -15.64 6.23
CA GLY A 265 -7.34 -16.27 7.09
C GLY A 265 -6.19 -16.95 6.32
N LYS A 266 -6.36 -17.22 5.02
CA LYS A 266 -5.35 -17.84 4.14
C LYS A 266 -4.66 -16.82 3.21
N MET A 267 -4.88 -15.52 3.40
CA MET A 267 -4.31 -14.46 2.54
C MET A 267 -2.78 -14.54 2.45
N SER A 268 -2.07 -14.63 3.57
CA SER A 268 -0.59 -14.69 3.57
C SER A 268 -0.06 -15.93 2.85
N PHE A 269 -0.73 -17.07 3.04
CA PHE A 269 -0.37 -18.32 2.36
C PHE A 269 -0.62 -18.24 0.85
N ALA A 270 -1.77 -17.71 0.44
CA ALA A 270 -2.07 -17.46 -0.97
C ALA A 270 -1.08 -16.48 -1.60
N MET A 271 -0.70 -15.43 -0.87
CA MET A 271 0.31 -14.47 -1.30
C MET A 271 1.65 -15.16 -1.53
N GLU A 272 2.13 -15.99 -0.60
CA GLU A 272 3.38 -16.74 -0.78
C GLU A 272 3.35 -17.65 -2.01
N LEU A 273 2.27 -18.40 -2.23
CA LEU A 273 2.16 -19.31 -3.38
C LEU A 273 2.14 -18.57 -4.73
N ILE A 274 1.48 -17.42 -4.78
CA ILE A 274 1.30 -16.65 -6.02
C ILE A 274 2.49 -15.74 -6.29
N VAL A 275 2.97 -15.03 -5.27
CA VAL A 275 3.96 -13.95 -5.39
C VAL A 275 5.37 -14.51 -5.45
N ARG A 276 5.72 -15.51 -4.64
CA ARG A 276 7.08 -16.07 -4.60
C ARG A 276 7.63 -16.48 -5.97
N PRO A 277 6.94 -17.26 -6.82
CA PRO A 277 7.47 -17.62 -8.14
C PRO A 277 7.67 -16.40 -9.05
N ILE A 278 6.81 -15.39 -8.94
CA ILE A 278 6.93 -14.13 -9.69
C ILE A 278 8.15 -13.33 -9.20
N LEU A 279 8.38 -13.28 -7.89
CA LEU A 279 9.56 -12.66 -7.32
C LEU A 279 10.84 -13.37 -7.74
N GLN A 280 10.85 -14.71 -7.72
CA GLN A 280 12.01 -15.48 -8.19
C GLN A 280 12.33 -15.12 -9.64
N GLN A 281 11.32 -15.11 -10.51
CA GLN A 281 11.47 -14.73 -11.91
C GLN A 281 11.99 -13.30 -12.07
N LEU A 282 11.44 -12.35 -11.30
CA LEU A 282 11.86 -10.95 -11.34
C LEU A 282 13.32 -10.79 -10.94
N ILE A 283 13.76 -11.46 -9.87
CA ILE A 283 15.14 -11.38 -9.39
C ILE A 283 16.11 -12.06 -10.36
N GLU A 284 15.73 -13.18 -10.97
CA GLU A 284 16.60 -13.92 -11.91
C GLU A 284 16.69 -13.26 -13.30
N THR A 285 15.60 -12.69 -13.78
CA THR A 285 15.48 -12.23 -15.19
C THR A 285 15.31 -10.73 -15.34
N GLY A 286 15.10 -10.01 -14.24
CA GLY A 286 14.76 -8.59 -14.23
C GLY A 286 13.36 -8.27 -14.76
N LYS A 287 12.49 -9.27 -14.97
CA LYS A 287 11.14 -9.09 -15.53
C LYS A 287 10.13 -10.06 -14.92
N ILE A 288 8.86 -9.65 -14.92
CA ILE A 288 7.71 -10.52 -14.66
C ILE A 288 7.04 -10.91 -15.99
N GLY A 289 6.65 -12.18 -16.14
CA GLY A 289 5.88 -12.68 -17.29
C GLY A 289 6.71 -13.12 -18.49
#